data_AF-A0A364VBN9-F1
#
_entry.id   AF-A0A364VBN9-F1
#
_cell.length_a   1.000
_cell.length_b   1.000
_cell.length_c   1.000
_cell.angle_alpha   90.00
_cell.angle_beta   90.00
_cell.angle_gamma   90.00
#
_symmetry.space_group_name_H-M   'P 1'
#
loop_
_entity.id
_entity.type
_entity.pdbx_description
1 polymer ?
#
loop_
_entity_poly.entity_id
_entity_poly.type
_entity_poly.pdbx_seq_one_letter_code
_entity_poly.pdbx_strand_id
1 'polypeptide(L)'
;MGSVVGTLAVIGAIALLAWAFGAFDKDDQGTQDIAAPPTTSAPATTSSSPSSAPSSAPAARPAQPNLPAGASPVNDAAISGQPAGNFNNVYLSGPTSAEFANNVREAYARNFLQTKQYNAVINAYSPVTHLNYTMDCRDNGQWVTCRGGNDAVVYIA
;
A
#
# COMPACT_ATOMS: atom_id res chain seq x y z
N MET A 1 43.78 -32.34 -18.87
CA MET A 1 43.56 -32.16 -20.33
C MET A 1 42.12 -31.66 -20.46
N GLY A 2 41.75 -30.44 -20.81
CA GLY A 2 42.34 -29.11 -21.04
C GLY A 2 41.15 -28.12 -20.90
N SER A 3 41.24 -26.80 -20.97
CA SER A 3 42.30 -25.81 -20.95
C SER A 3 41.65 -24.51 -20.44
N VAL A 4 42.39 -23.73 -19.65
CA VAL A 4 42.09 -22.35 -19.24
C VAL A 4 42.62 -21.34 -20.28
N VAL A 5 42.19 -20.06 -20.15
CA VAL A 5 42.64 -18.81 -20.83
C VAL A 5 41.82 -18.46 -22.08
N GLY A 6 41.30 -17.24 -22.31
CA GLY A 6 41.37 -15.87 -21.76
C GLY A 6 40.48 -14.98 -22.68
N THR A 7 40.17 -13.69 -22.53
CA THR A 7 40.66 -12.56 -21.73
C THR A 7 39.81 -11.31 -22.09
N LEU A 8 39.58 -10.40 -21.12
CA LEU A 8 39.48 -8.90 -21.18
C LEU A 8 38.56 -8.21 -22.23
N ALA A 9 38.03 -6.99 -22.06
CA ALA A 9 37.77 -6.03 -20.99
C ALA A 9 37.33 -4.74 -21.74
N VAL A 10 36.25 -4.06 -21.32
CA VAL A 10 36.15 -2.59 -21.49
C VAL A 10 35.44 -2.03 -20.25
N ILE A 11 36.19 -1.30 -19.44
CA ILE A 11 35.74 -0.44 -18.34
C ILE A 11 35.97 1.01 -18.79
N GLY A 12 35.04 1.91 -18.44
CA GLY A 12 35.25 3.36 -18.44
C GLY A 12 34.28 4.10 -19.37
N ALA A 13 33.66 5.23 -19.03
CA ALA A 13 33.83 6.12 -17.89
C ALA A 13 32.67 7.13 -17.90
N ILE A 14 31.94 7.34 -16.80
CA ILE A 14 31.24 8.61 -16.54
C ILE A 14 31.22 8.87 -15.02
N ALA A 15 32.37 9.22 -14.49
CA ALA A 15 32.50 10.09 -13.34
C ALA A 15 33.55 11.14 -13.73
N LEU A 16 33.33 12.41 -13.32
CA LEU A 16 34.13 13.63 -13.55
C LEU A 16 33.51 14.64 -14.56
N LEU A 17 32.62 15.49 -14.05
CA LEU A 17 32.59 16.91 -14.44
C LEU A 17 32.48 17.76 -13.16
N ALA A 18 33.62 17.89 -12.50
CA ALA A 18 33.85 18.87 -11.45
C ALA A 18 34.12 20.24 -12.11
N TRP A 19 33.37 21.25 -11.65
CA TRP A 19 33.86 22.58 -11.28
C TRP A 19 35.07 23.14 -12.04
N ALA A 20 34.84 24.08 -12.98
CA ALA A 20 35.67 25.28 -13.20
C ALA A 20 35.22 26.12 -14.41
N PHE A 21 34.20 26.97 -14.22
CA PHE A 21 34.05 28.29 -14.86
C PHE A 21 33.13 29.05 -13.90
N GLY A 22 33.44 30.19 -13.32
CA GLY A 22 34.52 31.15 -13.45
C GLY A 22 34.05 32.33 -12.61
N ALA A 23 34.97 32.93 -11.87
CA ALA A 23 34.74 34.07 -11.00
C ALA A 23 33.86 35.16 -11.62
N PHE A 24 32.85 35.62 -10.87
CA PHE A 24 32.44 37.01 -10.86
C PHE A 24 32.11 37.42 -9.42
N ASP A 25 33.16 38.00 -8.85
CA ASP A 25 33.17 38.95 -7.75
C ASP A 25 32.13 40.07 -7.99
N LYS A 26 31.33 40.37 -6.97
CA LYS A 26 30.64 41.66 -6.85
C LYS A 26 30.37 41.95 -5.38
N ASP A 27 31.43 42.37 -4.71
CA ASP A 27 31.34 43.31 -3.60
C ASP A 27 30.57 44.56 -4.06
N ASP A 28 29.43 44.84 -3.44
CA ASP A 28 28.89 46.20 -3.34
C ASP A 28 28.56 46.47 -1.87
N GLN A 29 29.57 46.96 -1.16
CA GLN A 29 29.42 47.77 0.05
C GLN A 29 28.83 49.12 -0.34
N GLY A 30 27.55 49.31 -0.04
CA GLY A 30 26.89 50.62 -0.09
C GLY A 30 26.29 50.96 1.26
N THR A 31 27.10 51.45 2.19
CA THR A 31 26.61 52.21 3.35
C THR A 31 26.09 53.56 2.87
N GLN A 32 24.82 53.88 3.14
CA GLN A 32 24.41 55.22 3.57
C GLN A 32 23.19 55.11 4.50
N ASP A 33 23.28 55.89 5.57
CA ASP A 33 22.44 55.93 6.76
C ASP A 33 21.16 56.79 6.58
N ILE A 34 20.25 56.68 7.57
CA ILE A 34 19.15 57.60 7.99
C ILE A 34 17.81 57.60 7.24
N ALA A 35 16.76 57.03 7.87
CA ALA A 35 15.57 57.74 8.39
C ALA A 35 14.38 56.79 8.69
N ALA A 36 13.78 56.91 9.89
CA ALA A 36 12.48 56.32 10.26
C ALA A 36 11.52 57.45 10.72
N PRO A 37 10.19 57.24 10.85
CA PRO A 37 9.20 56.52 10.02
C PRO A 37 8.09 57.50 9.51
N PRO A 38 7.04 57.07 8.78
CA PRO A 38 5.82 56.66 9.51
C PRO A 38 5.10 55.42 8.95
N THR A 39 4.41 54.77 9.88
CA THR A 39 3.36 53.75 9.75
C THR A 39 2.57 53.78 8.43
N THR A 40 2.54 52.64 7.74
CA THR A 40 1.45 52.30 6.80
C THR A 40 1.02 50.86 7.07
N SER A 41 -0.27 50.72 7.35
CA SER A 41 -0.97 49.52 7.78
C SER A 41 -0.89 48.37 6.77
N ALA A 42 -0.85 47.14 7.30
CA ALA A 42 -0.92 45.87 6.59
C ALA A 42 -2.15 45.76 5.66
N PRO A 43 -2.09 44.89 4.65
CA PRO A 43 -2.74 43.59 4.85
C PRO A 43 -1.77 42.42 4.71
N ALA A 44 -1.95 41.44 5.60
CA ALA A 44 -1.25 40.17 5.57
C ALA A 44 -1.49 39.45 4.24
N THR A 45 -0.43 39.21 3.48
CA THR A 45 -0.40 38.13 2.49
C THR A 45 -0.44 36.82 3.27
N THR A 46 -1.62 36.22 3.31
CA THR A 46 -1.84 34.84 3.73
C THR A 46 -0.97 33.94 2.86
N SER A 47 0.16 33.51 3.42
CA SER A 47 0.90 32.35 2.92
C SER A 47 -0.09 31.19 2.79
N SER A 48 -0.44 30.86 1.55
CA SER A 48 -1.09 29.59 1.23
C SER A 48 -0.06 28.51 1.51
N SER A 49 0.00 28.09 2.77
CA SER A 49 0.69 26.89 3.21
C SER A 49 0.19 25.74 2.32
N PRO A 50 1.08 24.91 1.74
CA PRO A 50 0.64 23.73 1.02
C PRO A 50 -0.22 22.93 1.99
N SER A 51 -1.49 22.78 1.61
CA SER A 51 -2.44 21.93 2.30
C SER A 51 -1.82 20.54 2.34
N SER A 52 -1.21 20.21 3.47
CA SER A 52 -0.83 18.86 3.81
C SER A 52 -2.11 18.05 3.72
N ALA A 53 -2.27 17.30 2.62
CA ALA A 53 -3.29 16.30 2.48
C ALA A 53 -3.27 15.47 3.78
N PRO A 54 -4.44 15.21 4.40
CA PRO A 54 -4.45 14.38 5.59
C PRO A 54 -3.84 13.04 5.21
N SER A 55 -2.66 12.75 5.76
CA SER A 55 -2.15 11.40 5.83
C SER A 55 -3.18 10.63 6.65
N SER A 56 -4.09 9.94 5.97
CA SER A 56 -5.11 9.12 6.60
C SER A 56 -4.40 8.07 7.41
N ALA A 57 -4.25 8.31 8.72
CA ALA A 57 -4.08 7.23 9.66
C ALA A 57 -5.16 6.18 9.36
N PRO A 58 -4.83 4.88 9.27
CA PRO A 58 -5.83 3.86 8.99
C PRO A 58 -6.95 4.01 10.02
N ALA A 59 -8.14 4.37 9.56
CA ALA A 59 -9.32 4.29 10.40
C ALA A 59 -9.40 2.85 10.91
N ALA A 60 -9.53 2.67 12.22
CA ALA A 60 -9.66 1.35 12.80
C ALA A 60 -10.85 0.62 12.13
N ARG A 61 -10.63 -0.62 11.71
CA ARG A 61 -11.71 -1.42 11.10
C ARG A 61 -12.86 -1.60 12.09
N PRO A 62 -14.11 -1.56 11.62
CA PRO A 62 -15.26 -1.81 12.48
C PRO A 62 -15.23 -3.25 12.99
N ALA A 63 -15.48 -3.47 14.28
CA ALA A 63 -15.55 -4.82 14.85
C ALA A 63 -16.73 -5.65 14.31
N GLN A 64 -17.73 -5.00 13.72
CA GLN A 64 -18.87 -5.62 13.06
C GLN A 64 -19.08 -5.00 11.67
N PRO A 65 -18.55 -5.61 10.61
CA PRO A 65 -18.76 -5.17 9.24
C PRO A 65 -20.19 -5.45 8.78
N ASN A 66 -20.75 -4.56 7.96
CA ASN A 66 -22.05 -4.78 7.34
C ASN A 66 -21.93 -5.64 6.07
N LEU A 67 -21.80 -6.97 6.26
CA LEU A 67 -21.66 -7.92 5.16
C LEU A 67 -22.92 -7.97 4.27
N PRO A 68 -22.78 -8.25 2.97
CA PRO A 68 -23.92 -8.39 2.07
C PRO A 68 -24.79 -9.61 2.44
N ALA A 69 -26.07 -9.53 2.10
CA ALA A 69 -27.01 -10.64 2.27
C ALA A 69 -26.51 -11.89 1.51
N GLY A 70 -26.59 -13.06 2.15
CA GLY A 70 -26.09 -14.32 1.60
C GLY A 70 -24.62 -14.63 1.90
N ALA A 71 -23.95 -13.83 2.74
CA ALA A 71 -22.68 -14.20 3.35
C ALA A 71 -22.94 -15.18 4.52
N SER A 72 -22.32 -16.36 4.49
CA SER A 72 -22.43 -17.37 5.54
C SER A 72 -21.11 -17.51 6.29
N PRO A 73 -21.09 -17.48 7.64
CA PRO A 73 -19.87 -17.62 8.43
C PRO A 73 -19.28 -19.02 8.28
N VAL A 74 -17.95 -19.10 8.21
CA VAL A 74 -17.25 -20.35 7.88
C VAL A 74 -16.36 -20.86 9.01
N ASN A 75 -15.65 -19.95 9.68
CA ASN A 75 -14.73 -20.30 10.74
C ASN A 75 -15.31 -19.98 12.12
N ASP A 76 -14.77 -20.59 13.17
CA ASP A 76 -15.25 -20.41 14.55
C ASP A 76 -15.34 -18.94 14.97
N ALA A 77 -14.42 -18.09 14.50
CA ALA A 77 -14.44 -16.67 14.79
C ALA A 77 -15.68 -15.98 14.22
N ALA A 78 -16.00 -16.23 12.94
CA ALA A 78 -17.20 -15.70 12.32
C ALA A 78 -18.49 -16.29 12.91
N ILE A 79 -18.49 -17.60 13.23
CA ILE A 79 -19.64 -18.30 13.80
C ILE A 79 -19.93 -17.81 15.23
N SER A 80 -18.88 -17.56 16.03
CA SER A 80 -18.99 -17.07 17.40
C SER A 80 -19.16 -15.55 17.49
N GLY A 81 -19.21 -14.84 16.35
CA GLY A 81 -19.36 -13.38 16.34
C GLY A 81 -18.16 -12.62 16.92
N GLN A 82 -16.95 -13.15 16.79
CA GLN A 82 -15.71 -12.47 17.19
C GLN A 82 -15.54 -11.14 16.43
N PRO A 83 -14.81 -10.16 16.98
CA PRO A 83 -14.63 -8.86 16.35
C PRO A 83 -13.89 -8.98 15.00
N ALA A 84 -14.58 -8.60 13.94
CA ALA A 84 -14.17 -8.64 12.54
C ALA A 84 -13.40 -7.38 12.15
N GLY A 85 -12.21 -7.20 12.72
CA GLY A 85 -11.27 -6.13 12.35
C GLY A 85 -9.81 -6.58 12.23
N ASN A 86 -9.58 -7.89 12.32
CA ASN A 86 -8.25 -8.52 12.29
C ASN A 86 -8.07 -9.45 11.08
N PHE A 87 -9.00 -9.46 10.12
CA PHE A 87 -9.01 -10.41 9.00
C PHE A 87 -9.09 -11.87 9.45
N ASN A 88 -9.65 -12.10 10.63
CA ASN A 88 -9.79 -13.43 11.19
C ASN A 88 -11.15 -14.03 10.83
N ASN A 89 -12.19 -13.22 10.64
CA ASN A 89 -13.52 -13.72 10.35
C ASN A 89 -13.65 -14.02 8.85
N VAL A 90 -14.15 -15.22 8.54
CA VAL A 90 -14.31 -15.69 7.16
C VAL A 90 -15.78 -15.96 6.88
N TYR A 91 -16.26 -15.40 5.78
CA TYR A 91 -17.60 -15.63 5.28
C TYR A 91 -17.54 -16.05 3.81
N LEU A 92 -18.36 -17.01 3.42
CA LEU A 92 -18.46 -17.47 2.03
C LEU A 92 -19.76 -16.97 1.39
N SER A 93 -19.75 -16.86 0.07
CA SER A 93 -20.93 -16.63 -0.74
C SER A 93 -20.78 -17.31 -2.11
N GLY A 94 -21.91 -17.62 -2.75
CA GLY A 94 -21.92 -18.34 -4.04
C GLY A 94 -21.50 -19.81 -3.93
N PRO A 95 -20.99 -20.43 -5.02
CA PRO A 95 -20.58 -21.84 -5.08
C PRO A 95 -19.21 -22.09 -4.43
N THR A 96 -18.97 -21.49 -3.26
CA THR A 96 -17.69 -21.55 -2.54
C THR A 96 -17.79 -22.55 -1.39
N SER A 97 -16.86 -23.50 -1.29
CA SER A 97 -16.79 -24.43 -0.16
C SER A 97 -16.13 -23.78 1.07
N ALA A 98 -16.53 -24.23 2.26
CA ALA A 98 -15.99 -23.76 3.54
C ALA A 98 -14.46 -23.90 3.63
N GLU A 99 -13.94 -25.06 3.22
CA GLU A 99 -12.51 -25.36 3.25
C GLU A 99 -11.71 -24.45 2.31
N PHE A 100 -12.28 -24.13 1.13
CA PHE A 100 -11.65 -23.21 0.20
C PHE A 100 -11.64 -21.78 0.77
N ALA A 101 -12.73 -21.32 1.37
CA ALA A 101 -12.78 -19.99 1.98
C ALA A 101 -11.72 -19.79 3.08
N ASN A 102 -11.47 -20.82 3.90
CA ASN A 102 -10.40 -20.79 4.91
C ASN A 102 -9.00 -20.69 4.28
N ASN A 103 -8.74 -21.44 3.20
CA ASN A 103 -7.48 -21.36 2.47
C ASN A 103 -7.27 -19.99 1.80
N VAL A 104 -8.34 -19.37 1.28
CA VAL A 104 -8.29 -18.01 0.72
C VAL A 104 -7.87 -17.00 1.80
N ARG A 105 -8.43 -17.09 3.00
CA ARG A 105 -8.02 -16.25 4.14
C ARG A 105 -6.54 -16.47 4.51
N GLU A 106 -6.07 -17.71 4.52
CA GLU A 106 -4.66 -18.01 4.76
C GLU A 106 -3.73 -17.39 3.71
N ALA A 107 -4.06 -17.57 2.43
CA ALA A 107 -3.30 -17.00 1.33
C ALA A 107 -3.30 -15.46 1.39
N TYR A 108 -4.43 -14.84 1.70
CA TYR A 108 -4.54 -13.40 1.92
C TYR A 108 -3.67 -12.93 3.08
N ALA A 109 -3.75 -13.59 4.24
CA ALA A 109 -2.95 -13.23 5.41
C ALA A 109 -1.44 -13.34 5.11
N ARG A 110 -1.00 -14.41 4.43
CA ARG A 110 0.40 -14.54 4.00
C ARG A 110 0.83 -13.45 3.03
N ASN A 111 0.00 -13.12 2.04
CA ASN A 111 0.30 -12.04 1.11
C ASN A 111 0.40 -10.69 1.84
N PHE A 112 -0.57 -10.39 2.71
CA PHE A 112 -0.56 -9.17 3.52
C PHE A 112 0.69 -9.05 4.40
N LEU A 113 1.16 -10.16 4.98
CA LEU A 113 2.40 -10.17 5.75
C LEU A 113 3.63 -9.86 4.88
N GLN A 114 3.64 -10.23 3.60
CA GLN A 114 4.75 -9.99 2.68
C GLN A 114 4.70 -8.61 2.03
N THR A 115 3.54 -8.19 1.52
CA THR A 115 3.37 -6.97 0.71
C THR A 115 2.94 -5.77 1.53
N LYS A 116 2.32 -6.00 2.70
CA LYS A 116 1.64 -4.97 3.51
C LYS A 116 0.54 -4.23 2.73
N GLN A 117 -0.01 -4.86 1.69
CA GLN A 117 -1.09 -4.30 0.88
C GLN A 117 -2.42 -4.99 1.19
N TYR A 118 -3.47 -4.19 1.39
CA TYR A 118 -4.84 -4.71 1.60
C TYR A 118 -5.50 -5.19 0.32
N ASN A 119 -5.11 -4.60 -0.82
CA ASN A 119 -5.58 -5.02 -2.13
C ASN A 119 -4.50 -5.90 -2.74
N ALA A 120 -4.85 -7.15 -3.04
CA ALA A 120 -3.88 -8.11 -3.54
C ALA A 120 -4.56 -9.15 -4.44
N VAL A 121 -3.83 -9.60 -5.46
CA VAL A 121 -4.17 -10.81 -6.20
C VAL A 121 -3.43 -11.95 -5.54
N ILE A 122 -4.18 -12.94 -5.06
CA ILE A 122 -3.63 -14.11 -4.35
C ILE A 122 -3.95 -15.38 -5.12
N ASN A 123 -3.15 -16.40 -4.88
CA ASN A 123 -3.41 -17.74 -5.39
C ASN A 123 -3.74 -18.65 -4.19
N ALA A 124 -4.94 -19.24 -4.20
CA ALA A 124 -5.44 -20.08 -3.13
C ALA A 124 -5.67 -21.50 -3.62
N TYR A 125 -5.19 -22.49 -2.87
CA TYR A 125 -5.41 -23.90 -3.16
C TYR A 125 -6.80 -24.34 -2.68
N SER A 126 -7.54 -25.04 -3.52
CA SER A 126 -8.81 -25.67 -3.17
C SER A 126 -8.60 -27.14 -2.85
N PRO A 127 -8.82 -27.59 -1.60
CA PRO A 127 -8.77 -29.00 -1.25
C PRO A 127 -9.94 -29.80 -1.84
N VAL A 128 -11.02 -29.13 -2.27
CA VAL A 128 -12.19 -29.78 -2.85
C VAL A 128 -11.93 -30.19 -4.29
N THR A 129 -11.36 -29.30 -5.10
CA THR A 129 -11.08 -29.55 -6.52
C THR A 129 -9.62 -29.90 -6.80
N HIS A 130 -8.75 -29.82 -5.81
CA HIS A 130 -7.30 -30.05 -5.92
C HIS A 130 -6.59 -29.11 -6.91
N LEU A 131 -7.16 -27.92 -7.11
CA LEU A 131 -6.66 -26.92 -8.05
C LEU A 131 -6.32 -25.63 -7.31
N ASN A 132 -5.41 -24.85 -7.90
CA ASN A 132 -5.11 -23.49 -7.43
C ASN A 132 -5.95 -22.48 -8.21
N TYR A 133 -6.61 -21.58 -7.50
CA TYR A 133 -7.40 -20.49 -8.07
C TYR A 133 -6.80 -19.14 -7.75
N THR A 134 -6.74 -18.29 -8.77
CA THR A 134 -6.41 -16.89 -8.61
C THR A 134 -7.63 -16.10 -8.15
N MET A 135 -7.49 -15.35 -7.06
CA MET A 135 -8.53 -14.52 -6.45
C MET A 135 -8.03 -13.08 -6.38
N ASP A 136 -8.85 -12.13 -6.83
CA ASP A 136 -8.64 -10.70 -6.64
C ASP A 136 -9.31 -10.27 -5.33
N CYS A 137 -8.50 -9.89 -4.35
CA CYS A 137 -8.94 -9.40 -3.05
C CYS A 137 -8.94 -7.88 -3.03
N ARG A 138 -10.12 -7.31 -2.77
CA ARG A 138 -10.33 -5.87 -2.66
C ARG A 138 -10.87 -5.51 -1.30
N ASP A 139 -10.16 -4.62 -0.65
CA ASP A 139 -10.57 -4.04 0.59
C ASP A 139 -11.48 -2.82 0.39
N ASN A 140 -12.55 -2.74 1.19
CA ASN A 140 -13.44 -1.58 1.25
C ASN A 140 -13.34 -0.84 2.60
N GLY A 141 -12.30 -1.10 3.39
CA GLY A 141 -12.07 -0.50 4.71
C GLY A 141 -12.90 -1.12 5.85
N GLN A 142 -13.95 -1.86 5.54
CA GLN A 142 -14.72 -2.64 6.53
C GLN A 142 -14.38 -4.13 6.43
N TRP A 143 -14.39 -4.70 5.23
CA TRP A 143 -14.02 -6.08 4.95
C TRP A 143 -13.32 -6.17 3.59
N VAL A 144 -12.62 -7.28 3.40
CA VAL A 144 -11.96 -7.65 2.15
C VAL A 144 -12.87 -8.60 1.40
N THR A 145 -13.11 -8.31 0.13
CA THR A 145 -13.86 -9.17 -0.79
C THR A 145 -12.89 -9.81 -1.75
N CYS A 146 -12.70 -11.12 -1.64
CA CYS A 146 -11.91 -11.91 -2.57
C CYS A 146 -12.84 -12.57 -3.58
N ARG A 147 -12.67 -12.26 -4.87
CA ARG A 147 -13.45 -12.86 -5.97
C ARG A 147 -12.52 -13.56 -6.95
N GLY A 148 -12.92 -14.71 -7.48
CA GLY A 148 -12.13 -15.42 -8.48
C GLY A 148 -12.71 -16.77 -8.88
N GLY A 149 -12.07 -17.41 -9.86
CA GLY A 149 -12.46 -18.73 -10.37
C GLY A 149 -13.89 -18.76 -10.93
N ASN A 150 -14.68 -19.76 -10.51
CA ASN A 150 -16.07 -20.03 -10.91
C ASN A 150 -17.08 -19.23 -10.08
N ASP A 151 -17.05 -17.89 -10.15
CA ASP A 151 -17.94 -17.01 -9.35
C ASP A 151 -17.82 -17.23 -7.83
N ALA A 152 -16.64 -17.66 -7.35
CA ALA A 152 -16.39 -17.82 -5.93
C ALA A 152 -16.20 -16.44 -5.29
N VAL A 153 -16.92 -16.20 -4.18
CA VAL A 153 -16.85 -14.95 -3.42
C VAL A 153 -16.61 -15.28 -1.95
N VAL A 154 -15.54 -14.73 -1.40
CA VAL A 154 -15.17 -14.87 0.00
C VAL A 154 -15.04 -13.48 0.61
N TYR A 155 -15.64 -13.27 1.77
CA TYR A 155 -15.50 -12.05 2.55
C TYR A 155 -14.64 -12.34 3.78
N ILE A 156 -13.63 -11.50 4.02
CA ILE A 156 -12.71 -11.60 5.14
C ILE A 156 -12.76 -10.30 5.92
N ALA A 157 -12.93 -10.38 7.24
CA ALA A 157 -13.01 -9.20 8.09
C ALA A 157 -12.23 -9.34 9.40
#